data_AF-A0A1Q8XE74-F1
#
_entry.id   AF-A0A1Q8XE74-F1
#
_cell.length_a   1.000
_cell.length_b   1.000
_cell.length_c   1.000
_cell.angle_alpha   90.00
_cell.angle_beta   90.00
_cell.angle_gamma   90.00
#
_symmetry.space_group_name_H-M   'P 1'
#
loop_
_entity.id
_entity.type
_entity.pdbx_description
1 polymer ?
#
loop_
_entity_poly.entity_id
_entity_poly.type
_entity_poly.pdbx_seq_one_letter_code
_entity_poly.pdbx_strand_id
1 'polypeptide(L)'
;MKAFGFLSFGHYGHGRGPGDPDAGQALKEAVEIAVGADEIGVNGAYWRVHHYARQAAAPIPLLSAAGARTRRIEVGTGVIDMRYENPLYLAEEVAALDLLTDQRIAIGISRGSPEQARRGWETFGYTGGVDPRGADVAHAHTAQFLDAVRGVPQADLDTSGGIAPGASSR
;
A
#
# COMPACT_ATOMS: atom_id res chain seq x y z
N MET A 1 -24.48 -10.93 10.85
CA MET A 1 -24.39 -10.47 9.45
C MET A 1 -23.13 -11.08 8.84
N LYS A 2 -23.16 -11.62 7.62
CA LYS A 2 -21.94 -12.09 6.92
C LYS A 2 -21.15 -10.82 6.51
N ALA A 3 -19.84 -10.81 6.70
CA ALA A 3 -19.02 -9.63 6.41
C ALA A 3 -19.06 -9.27 4.91
N PHE A 4 -19.05 -7.97 4.58
CA PHE A 4 -18.97 -7.48 3.21
C PHE A 4 -18.12 -6.22 3.10
N GLY A 5 -17.51 -6.02 1.93
CA GLY A 5 -16.66 -4.87 1.62
C GLY A 5 -16.63 -4.58 0.12
N PHE A 6 -15.85 -3.59 -0.29
CA PHE A 6 -15.69 -3.23 -1.70
C PHE A 6 -14.23 -3.10 -2.11
N LEU A 7 -13.94 -3.41 -3.37
CA LEU A 7 -12.66 -3.12 -4.02
C LEU A 7 -12.88 -2.06 -5.10
N SER A 8 -12.19 -0.93 -4.97
CA SER A 8 -12.15 0.11 -6.00
C SER A 8 -10.85 0.03 -6.79
N PHE A 9 -10.94 0.32 -8.08
CA PHE A 9 -9.78 0.37 -8.99
C PHE A 9 -9.16 1.77 -9.04
N GLY A 10 -9.81 2.77 -8.43
CA GLY A 10 -9.29 4.14 -8.37
C GLY A 10 -9.06 4.78 -9.75
N HIS A 11 -9.85 4.41 -10.77
CA HIS A 11 -9.73 4.97 -12.10
C HIS A 11 -10.03 6.47 -12.10
N TYR A 12 -9.25 7.23 -12.87
CA TYR A 12 -9.49 8.65 -13.04
C TYR A 12 -9.41 9.12 -14.49
N GLY A 13 -10.28 10.10 -14.73
CA GLY A 13 -10.50 10.92 -15.89
C GLY A 13 -9.55 12.12 -16.03
N HIS A 14 -9.88 13.00 -16.96
CA HIS A 14 -9.12 14.22 -17.25
C HIS A 14 -9.75 15.45 -16.60
N GLY A 15 -10.83 15.28 -15.83
CA GLY A 15 -11.61 16.39 -15.28
C GLY A 15 -12.45 17.11 -16.34
N ARG A 16 -12.79 16.48 -17.47
CA ARG A 16 -13.42 17.16 -18.62
C ARG A 16 -14.94 17.31 -18.49
N GLY A 17 -15.56 16.72 -17.47
CA GLY A 17 -16.99 16.85 -17.25
C GLY A 17 -17.55 15.87 -16.23
N PRO A 18 -18.89 15.83 -16.09
CA PRO A 18 -19.57 14.93 -15.17
C PRO A 18 -19.18 13.47 -15.44
N GLY A 19 -18.76 12.75 -14.40
CA GLY A 19 -18.34 11.35 -14.51
C GLY A 19 -16.90 11.12 -15.03
N ASP A 20 -16.10 12.18 -15.21
CA ASP A 20 -14.69 12.10 -15.62
C ASP A 20 -13.76 12.73 -14.55
N PRO A 21 -13.75 12.22 -13.29
CA PRO A 21 -13.02 12.86 -12.19
C PRO A 21 -11.52 12.90 -12.50
N ASP A 22 -10.83 14.02 -12.26
CA ASP A 22 -9.37 14.02 -12.35
C ASP A 22 -8.72 13.21 -11.21
N ALA A 23 -7.38 13.07 -11.23
CA ALA A 23 -6.66 12.28 -10.23
C ALA A 23 -6.88 12.79 -8.79
N GLY A 24 -6.92 14.11 -8.60
CA GLY A 24 -7.11 14.72 -7.28
C GLY A 24 -8.54 14.54 -6.78
N GLN A 25 -9.53 14.64 -7.66
CA GLN A 25 -10.92 14.38 -7.36
C GLN A 25 -11.13 12.90 -7.01
N ALA A 26 -10.60 11.96 -7.80
CA ALA A 26 -10.75 10.53 -7.56
C ALA A 26 -10.17 10.08 -6.20
N LEU A 27 -9.03 10.65 -5.77
CA LEU A 27 -8.46 10.38 -4.45
C LEU A 27 -9.37 10.87 -3.32
N LYS A 28 -9.93 12.07 -3.45
CA LYS A 28 -10.85 12.63 -2.44
C LYS A 28 -12.15 11.85 -2.38
N GLU A 29 -12.73 11.51 -3.53
CA GLU A 29 -13.93 10.69 -3.62
C GLU A 29 -13.71 9.30 -3.01
N ALA A 30 -12.54 8.69 -3.22
CA ALA A 30 -12.20 7.42 -2.56
C ALA A 30 -12.28 7.52 -1.03
N VAL A 31 -11.75 8.59 -0.44
CA VAL A 31 -11.84 8.83 1.02
C VAL A 31 -13.29 9.03 1.45
N GLU A 32 -14.07 9.87 0.75
CA GLU A 32 -15.46 10.12 1.11
C GLU A 32 -16.36 8.87 0.96
N ILE A 33 -16.08 8.01 -0.03
CA ILE A 33 -16.74 6.70 -0.15
C ILE A 33 -16.42 5.81 1.06
N ALA A 34 -15.16 5.79 1.52
CA ALA A 34 -14.77 5.03 2.71
C ALA A 34 -15.50 5.52 3.97
N VAL A 35 -15.66 6.85 4.11
CA VAL A 35 -16.43 7.46 5.21
C VAL A 35 -17.89 7.03 5.15
N GLY A 36 -18.56 7.19 4.00
CA GLY A 36 -19.95 6.78 3.86
C GLY A 36 -20.16 5.27 4.07
N ALA A 37 -19.20 4.45 3.61
CA ALA A 37 -19.21 3.01 3.83
C ALA A 37 -19.06 2.65 5.33
N ASP A 38 -18.16 3.33 6.05
CA ASP A 38 -18.01 3.18 7.50
C ASP A 38 -19.32 3.51 8.22
N GLU A 39 -19.97 4.63 7.86
CA GLU A 39 -21.22 5.11 8.46
C GLU A 39 -22.38 4.11 8.35
N ILE A 40 -22.49 3.39 7.24
CA ILE A 40 -23.55 2.39 7.00
C ILE A 40 -23.16 0.97 7.45
N GLY A 41 -21.97 0.77 8.01
CA GLY A 41 -21.53 -0.50 8.59
C GLY A 41 -20.90 -1.49 7.60
N VAL A 42 -20.31 -1.01 6.50
CA VAL A 42 -19.46 -1.85 5.64
C VAL A 42 -18.20 -2.29 6.41
N ASN A 43 -17.71 -3.51 6.16
CA ASN A 43 -16.57 -4.06 6.91
C ASN A 43 -15.21 -3.71 6.32
N GLY A 44 -15.11 -3.50 5.01
CA GLY A 44 -13.82 -3.22 4.36
C GLY A 44 -13.90 -2.34 3.11
N ALA A 45 -12.92 -1.46 2.97
CA ALA A 45 -12.67 -0.62 1.81
C ALA A 45 -11.27 -0.91 1.27
N TYR A 46 -11.20 -1.46 0.06
CA TYR A 46 -9.94 -1.87 -0.56
C TYR A 46 -9.69 -1.12 -1.85
N TRP A 47 -8.42 -0.80 -2.13
CA TRP A 47 -8.02 -0.18 -3.39
C TRP A 47 -6.97 -1.02 -4.12
N ARG A 48 -7.15 -1.14 -5.43
CA ARG A 48 -6.15 -1.73 -6.31
C ARG A 48 -5.04 -0.73 -6.58
N VAL A 49 -3.81 -1.23 -6.66
CA VAL A 49 -2.61 -0.43 -6.99
C VAL A 49 -2.17 -0.74 -8.41
N HIS A 50 -1.92 0.30 -9.21
CA HIS A 50 -1.39 0.18 -10.58
C HIS A 50 -0.39 1.29 -10.89
N HIS A 51 0.74 0.90 -11.48
CA HIS A 51 1.72 1.84 -12.00
C HIS A 51 1.48 2.09 -13.50
N TYR A 52 1.85 3.28 -13.98
CA TYR A 52 1.75 3.68 -15.39
C TYR A 52 0.34 3.55 -16.00
N ALA A 53 -0.69 3.65 -15.17
CA ALA A 53 -2.09 3.66 -15.58
C ALA A 53 -2.81 4.85 -14.93
N ARG A 54 -3.99 5.19 -15.44
CA ARG A 54 -4.86 6.21 -14.83
C ARG A 54 -5.64 5.63 -13.67
N GLN A 55 -4.91 5.14 -12.69
CA GLN A 55 -5.39 4.47 -11.49
C GLN A 55 -4.49 4.86 -10.30
N ALA A 56 -4.96 4.63 -9.08
CA ALA A 56 -4.16 4.91 -7.89
C ALA A 56 -2.89 4.04 -7.84
N ALA A 57 -1.74 4.68 -7.63
CA ALA A 57 -0.43 4.02 -7.57
C ALA A 57 0.25 4.11 -6.19
N ALA A 58 -0.18 5.05 -5.33
CA ALA A 58 0.38 5.29 -4.01
C ALA A 58 -0.66 4.93 -2.93
N PRO A 59 -0.71 3.67 -2.47
CA PRO A 59 -1.76 3.20 -1.58
C PRO A 59 -1.68 3.80 -0.17
N ILE A 60 -0.50 3.86 0.44
CA ILE A 60 -0.36 4.23 1.86
C ILE A 60 -0.93 5.62 2.16
N PRO A 61 -0.65 6.70 1.38
CA PRO A 61 -1.26 8.00 1.62
C PRO A 61 -2.79 7.98 1.57
N LEU A 62 -3.39 7.22 0.65
CA LEU A 62 -4.84 7.07 0.54
C LEU A 62 -5.42 6.32 1.75
N LEU A 63 -4.78 5.21 2.14
CA LEU A 63 -5.20 4.44 3.31
C LEU A 63 -5.08 5.27 4.59
N SER A 64 -4.01 6.05 4.76
CA SER A 64 -3.84 6.96 5.90
C SER A 64 -4.98 7.99 5.96
N ALA A 65 -5.33 8.60 4.83
CA ALA A 65 -6.41 9.58 4.77
C ALA A 65 -7.79 8.95 5.08
N ALA A 66 -8.07 7.77 4.54
CA ALA A 66 -9.31 7.03 4.80
C ALA A 66 -9.36 6.52 6.26
N GLY A 67 -8.28 5.94 6.76
CA GLY A 67 -8.15 5.41 8.10
C GLY A 67 -8.33 6.46 9.19
N ALA A 68 -7.78 7.67 8.99
CA ALA A 68 -7.94 8.82 9.88
C ALA A 68 -9.37 9.41 9.88
N ARG A 69 -10.15 9.20 8.81
CA ARG A 69 -11.51 9.73 8.66
C ARG A 69 -12.60 8.71 9.02
N THR A 70 -12.23 7.47 9.31
CA THR A 70 -13.15 6.36 9.60
C THR A 70 -12.90 5.78 10.99
N ARG A 71 -13.88 5.04 11.53
CA ARG A 71 -13.82 4.51 12.90
C ARG A 71 -13.85 2.98 12.99
N ARG A 72 -14.49 2.29 12.04
CA ARG A 72 -14.72 0.83 12.16
C ARG A 72 -14.26 0.06 10.94
N ILE A 73 -14.43 0.62 9.75
CA ILE A 73 -14.10 -0.05 8.49
C ILE A 73 -12.60 -0.41 8.44
N GLU A 74 -12.29 -1.59 7.94
CA GLU A 74 -10.93 -1.97 7.57
C GLU A 74 -10.55 -1.27 6.26
N VAL A 75 -9.34 -0.72 6.18
CA VAL A 75 -8.81 -0.11 4.96
C VAL A 75 -7.66 -0.95 4.41
N GLY A 76 -7.61 -1.17 3.10
CA GLY A 76 -6.61 -2.09 2.57
C GLY A 76 -6.33 -2.03 1.10
N THR A 77 -5.48 -2.94 0.65
CA THR A 77 -5.04 -3.04 -0.74
C THR A 77 -5.45 -4.37 -1.36
N GLY A 78 -5.79 -4.34 -2.64
CA GLY A 78 -6.09 -5.52 -3.44
C GLY A 78 -5.54 -5.38 -4.86
N VAL A 79 -4.24 -5.28 -5.07
CA VAL A 79 -3.08 -5.63 -4.23
C VAL A 79 -1.91 -4.70 -4.57
N ILE A 80 -0.91 -4.59 -3.69
CA ILE A 80 0.37 -3.91 -3.95
C ILE A 80 1.23 -4.79 -4.86
N ASP A 81 1.89 -4.19 -5.85
CA ASP A 81 2.82 -4.88 -6.73
C ASP A 81 4.24 -4.83 -6.15
N MET A 82 4.70 -5.95 -5.59
CA MET A 82 5.99 -5.98 -4.90
C MET A 82 7.19 -5.75 -5.82
N ARG A 83 7.02 -5.71 -7.15
CA ARG A 83 8.09 -5.33 -8.07
C ARG A 83 8.47 -3.85 -7.94
N TYR A 84 7.54 -3.01 -7.49
CA TYR A 84 7.68 -1.55 -7.43
C TYR A 84 8.02 -1.00 -6.05
N GLU A 85 8.08 -1.86 -5.04
CA GLU A 85 8.19 -1.43 -3.66
C GLU A 85 9.60 -1.58 -3.13
N ASN A 86 10.00 -0.64 -2.29
CA ASN A 86 11.10 -0.88 -1.36
C ASN A 86 10.49 -1.64 -0.16
N PRO A 87 10.89 -2.90 0.07
CA PRO A 87 10.22 -3.74 1.05
C PRO A 87 10.39 -3.27 2.50
N LEU A 88 11.50 -2.61 2.82
CA LEU A 88 11.74 -2.10 4.18
C LEU A 88 10.96 -0.81 4.42
N TYR A 89 10.96 0.09 3.44
CA TYR A 89 10.19 1.32 3.53
C TYR A 89 8.68 1.05 3.59
N LEU A 90 8.19 0.11 2.78
CA LEU A 90 6.79 -0.33 2.87
C LEU A 90 6.48 -0.95 4.25
N ALA A 91 7.39 -1.70 4.85
CA ALA A 91 7.18 -2.26 6.20
C ALA A 91 7.05 -1.15 7.25
N GLU A 92 7.89 -0.10 7.19
CA GLU A 92 7.79 1.07 8.07
C GLU A 92 6.47 1.82 7.88
N GLU A 93 6.08 2.07 6.63
CA GLU A 93 4.84 2.75 6.27
C GLU A 93 3.59 1.98 6.74
N VAL A 94 3.56 0.68 6.49
CA VAL A 94 2.45 -0.20 6.91
C VAL A 94 2.38 -0.31 8.42
N ALA A 95 3.51 -0.41 9.13
CA ALA A 95 3.53 -0.45 10.59
C ALA A 95 3.00 0.85 11.20
N ALA A 96 3.40 2.01 10.67
CA ALA A 96 2.88 3.29 11.12
C ALA A 96 1.37 3.42 10.84
N LEU A 97 0.93 2.99 9.65
CA LEU A 97 -0.48 2.99 9.28
C LEU A 97 -1.31 2.08 10.19
N ASP A 98 -0.82 0.88 10.51
CA ASP A 98 -1.50 -0.07 11.41
C ASP A 98 -1.78 0.56 12.78
N LEU A 99 -0.76 1.22 13.35
CA LEU A 99 -0.89 1.93 14.63
C LEU A 99 -1.83 3.13 14.54
N LEU A 100 -1.74 3.94 13.47
CA LEU A 100 -2.59 5.12 13.27
C LEU A 100 -4.07 4.77 13.03
N THR A 101 -4.35 3.53 12.60
CA THR A 101 -5.70 3.07 12.30
C THR A 101 -6.28 2.15 13.37
N ASP A 102 -5.60 1.99 14.52
CA ASP A 102 -5.98 1.06 15.59
C ASP A 102 -6.11 -0.39 15.08
N GLN A 103 -5.13 -0.85 14.30
CA GLN A 103 -5.05 -2.21 13.73
C GLN A 103 -6.20 -2.54 12.76
N ARG A 104 -6.64 -1.58 11.96
CA ARG A 104 -7.73 -1.73 10.97
C ARG A 104 -7.23 -1.75 9.54
N ILE A 105 -6.12 -2.46 9.28
CA ILE A 105 -5.61 -2.61 7.91
C ILE A 105 -5.58 -4.04 7.41
N ALA A 106 -5.78 -4.19 6.10
CA ALA A 106 -5.49 -5.42 5.37
C ALA A 106 -4.64 -5.11 4.13
N ILE A 107 -3.36 -5.41 4.21
CA ILE A 107 -2.41 -5.14 3.14
C ILE A 107 -2.25 -6.37 2.25
N GLY A 108 -2.96 -6.38 1.14
CA GLY A 108 -2.76 -7.36 0.07
C GLY A 108 -1.52 -7.01 -0.76
N ILE A 109 -0.61 -7.97 -0.90
CA ILE A 109 0.60 -7.87 -1.74
C ILE A 109 0.55 -8.89 -2.88
N SER A 110 1.35 -8.68 -3.92
CA SER A 110 1.37 -9.56 -5.07
C SER A 110 2.71 -9.58 -5.81
N ARG A 111 2.87 -10.60 -6.65
CA ARG A 111 3.95 -10.68 -7.63
C ARG A 111 3.82 -9.68 -8.79
N GLY A 112 2.72 -8.93 -8.80
CA GLY A 112 2.37 -7.97 -9.83
C GLY A 112 1.39 -8.45 -10.89
N SER A 113 0.95 -7.50 -11.72
CA SER A 113 -0.04 -7.73 -12.78
C SER A 113 0.49 -7.33 -14.16
N PRO A 114 -0.17 -7.74 -15.26
CA PRO A 114 0.14 -7.18 -16.58
C PRO A 114 -0.10 -5.67 -16.58
N GLU A 115 0.91 -4.92 -17.01
CA GLU A 115 0.91 -3.46 -17.02
C GLU A 115 1.12 -2.92 -18.42
N GLN A 116 0.81 -1.64 -18.60
CA GLN A 116 1.04 -0.92 -19.85
C GLN A 116 2.53 -0.70 -20.10
N ALA A 117 3.31 -0.50 -19.03
CA ALA A 117 4.74 -0.32 -19.10
C ALA A 117 5.47 -1.67 -19.25
N ARG A 118 6.40 -1.73 -20.21
CA ARG A 118 7.33 -2.86 -20.31
C ARG A 118 8.39 -2.72 -19.24
N ARG A 119 8.45 -3.67 -18.30
CA ARG A 119 9.42 -3.69 -17.20
C ARG A 119 9.48 -2.36 -16.42
N GLY A 120 8.32 -1.75 -16.16
CA GLY A 120 8.25 -0.41 -15.56
C GLY A 120 8.96 -0.31 -14.19
N TRP A 121 8.98 -1.38 -13.41
CA TRP A 121 9.68 -1.45 -12.11
C TRP A 121 11.18 -1.15 -12.20
N GLU A 122 11.82 -1.36 -13.36
CA GLU A 122 13.23 -1.01 -13.55
C GLU A 122 13.45 0.51 -13.52
N THR A 123 12.44 1.29 -13.89
CA THR A 123 12.51 2.77 -13.80
C THR A 123 12.47 3.26 -12.35
N PHE A 124 11.98 2.42 -11.43
CA PHE A 124 12.05 2.67 -9.98
C PHE A 124 13.40 2.24 -9.39
N GLY A 125 14.34 1.75 -10.21
CA GLY A 125 15.69 1.34 -9.79
C GLY A 125 15.83 -0.15 -9.46
N TYR A 126 14.73 -0.92 -9.49
CA TYR A 126 14.76 -2.36 -9.22
C TYR A 126 15.18 -3.13 -10.47
N THR A 127 16.49 -3.27 -10.65
CA THR A 127 17.12 -3.92 -11.81
C THR A 127 17.74 -5.27 -11.44
N GLY A 128 18.20 -6.03 -12.43
CA GLY A 128 18.90 -7.30 -12.22
C GLY A 128 18.01 -8.55 -12.15
N GLY A 129 16.70 -8.39 -12.21
CA GLY A 129 15.76 -9.53 -12.32
C GLY A 129 15.90 -10.27 -13.66
N VAL A 130 15.99 -11.60 -13.60
CA VAL A 130 16.12 -12.51 -14.75
C VAL A 130 14.78 -13.01 -15.27
N ASP A 131 13.70 -12.99 -14.46
CA ASP A 131 12.36 -13.30 -14.98
C ASP A 131 11.90 -12.11 -15.84
N PRO A 132 11.45 -12.32 -17.09
CA PRO A 132 10.98 -11.25 -17.96
C PRO A 132 9.78 -10.47 -17.40
N ARG A 133 9.06 -11.04 -16.43
CA ARG A 133 7.91 -10.46 -15.73
C ARG A 133 8.29 -9.87 -14.36
N GLY A 134 9.55 -9.97 -13.94
CA GLY A 134 10.02 -9.47 -12.63
C GLY A 134 9.52 -10.28 -11.43
N ALA A 135 9.10 -11.53 -11.63
CA ALA A 135 8.56 -12.36 -10.55
C ALA A 135 9.59 -12.68 -9.45
N ASP A 136 10.86 -12.77 -9.82
CA ASP A 136 12.00 -12.95 -8.93
C ASP A 136 12.26 -11.71 -8.05
N VAL A 137 12.19 -10.51 -8.64
CA VAL A 137 12.25 -9.24 -7.89
C VAL A 137 11.11 -9.19 -6.88
N ALA A 138 9.88 -9.43 -7.32
CA ALA A 138 8.70 -9.41 -6.45
C ALA A 138 8.81 -10.42 -5.29
N HIS A 139 9.33 -11.61 -5.58
CA HIS A 139 9.52 -12.65 -4.57
C HIS A 139 10.56 -12.25 -3.53
N ALA A 140 11.72 -11.72 -3.95
CA ALA A 140 12.76 -11.23 -3.06
C ALA A 140 12.25 -10.09 -2.16
N HIS A 141 11.56 -9.09 -2.74
CA HIS A 141 10.95 -8.01 -1.98
C HIS A 141 9.89 -8.52 -1.01
N THR A 142 9.03 -9.45 -1.44
CA THR A 142 8.01 -10.07 -0.56
C THR A 142 8.65 -10.76 0.63
N ALA A 143 9.71 -11.55 0.42
CA ALA A 143 10.40 -12.24 1.49
C ALA A 143 10.99 -11.25 2.52
N GLN A 144 11.69 -10.22 2.03
CA GLN A 144 12.28 -9.19 2.91
C GLN A 144 11.21 -8.39 3.67
N PHE A 145 10.11 -8.02 3.01
CA PHE A 145 8.98 -7.35 3.67
C PHE A 145 8.39 -8.22 4.79
N LEU A 146 8.17 -9.52 4.53
CA LEU A 146 7.63 -10.44 5.52
C LEU A 146 8.57 -10.64 6.72
N ASP A 147 9.87 -10.65 6.49
CA ASP A 147 10.86 -10.71 7.57
C ASP A 147 10.85 -9.43 8.41
N ALA A 148 10.79 -8.26 7.77
CA ALA A 148 10.71 -6.98 8.46
C ALA A 148 9.45 -6.86 9.33
N VAL A 149 8.25 -7.17 8.82
CA VAL A 149 7.01 -7.10 9.61
C VAL A 149 6.92 -8.15 10.72
N ARG A 150 7.70 -9.24 10.64
CA ARG A 150 7.85 -10.23 11.72
C ARG A 150 8.86 -9.80 12.79
N GLY A 151 9.54 -8.67 12.60
CA GLY A 151 10.56 -8.18 13.53
C GLY A 151 11.91 -8.89 13.39
N VAL A 152 12.19 -9.53 12.24
CA VAL A 152 13.53 -10.06 11.95
C VAL A 152 14.48 -8.86 11.77
N PRO A 153 15.63 -8.80 12.46
CA PRO A 153 16.59 -7.70 12.30
C PRO A 153 17.03 -7.53 10.84
N GLN A 154 17.00 -6.30 10.34
CA GLN A 154 17.34 -5.96 8.95
C GLN A 154 18.71 -5.28 8.80
N ALA A 155 19.29 -4.82 9.90
CA ALA A 155 20.59 -4.17 9.94
C ALA A 155 21.27 -4.42 11.29
N ASP A 156 22.59 -4.43 11.29
CA ASP A 156 23.39 -4.51 12.51
C ASP A 156 23.42 -3.15 13.23
N LEU A 157 23.47 -3.22 14.56
CA LEU A 157 23.61 -2.04 15.38
C LEU A 157 25.05 -1.51 15.30
N ASP A 158 25.24 -0.26 14.87
CA ASP A 158 26.53 0.43 15.01
C ASP A 158 26.69 1.01 16.41
N THR A 159 27.46 0.32 17.25
CA THR A 159 27.76 0.77 18.63
C THR A 159 28.88 1.80 18.71
N SER A 160 29.53 2.15 17.59
CA SER A 160 30.66 3.09 17.58
C SER A 160 30.22 4.56 17.61
N GLY A 161 28.97 4.85 17.21
CA GLY A 161 28.46 6.20 16.97
C GLY A 161 28.00 7.01 18.20
N GLY A 162 28.15 6.53 19.43
CA GLY A 162 27.80 7.27 20.66
C GLY A 162 26.30 7.54 20.89
N ILE A 163 25.44 7.32 19.90
CA ILE A 163 23.99 7.26 20.07
C ILE A 163 23.66 5.87 20.64
N ALA A 164 23.53 5.81 21.97
CA ALA A 164 23.11 4.57 22.62
C ALA A 164 21.75 4.12 22.05
N PRO A 165 21.58 2.83 21.72
CA PRO A 165 20.26 2.31 21.39
C PRO A 165 19.36 2.55 22.59
N GLY A 166 18.21 3.19 22.39
CA GLY A 166 17.24 3.42 23.44
C GLY A 166 16.95 2.10 24.15
N ALA A 167 17.26 2.05 25.45
CA ALA A 167 17.03 0.86 26.26
C ALA A 167 15.53 0.52 26.22
N SER A 168 15.18 -0.59 25.60
CA SER A 168 13.86 -1.19 25.73
C SER A 168 13.75 -1.73 27.17
N SER A 169 13.09 -0.97 28.04
CA SER A 169 12.57 -1.49 29.30
C SER A 169 11.39 -2.40 28.96
N ARG A 170 11.53 -3.68 29.31
CA ARG A 170 10.47 -4.69 29.30
C ARG A 170 9.28 -4.27 30.15
#